data_AF-A0A6I1WX27-F1
#
_entry.id   AF-A0A6I1WX27-F1
#
_cell.length_a   1.000
_cell.length_b   1.000
_cell.length_c   1.000
_cell.angle_alpha   90.00
_cell.angle_beta   90.00
_cell.angle_gamma   90.00
#
_symmetry.space_group_name_H-M   'P 1'
#
loop_
_entity.id
_entity.type
_entity.pdbx_description
1 polymer ?
#
loop_
_entity_poly.entity_id
_entity_poly.type
_entity_poly.pdbx_seq_one_letter_code
_entity_poly.pdbx_strand_id
1 'polypeptide(L)'
;MGLFDIVAGLGKAAGKALGDAATKQTFEAWEKVRNAPPTRLKDFYDHNNTQESNNAKKRALALAAMASKGMWEAGDLLSQDESARRALTKLRETVSLESSTSANTLRESIDRLLQR
;
A
#
# COMPACT_ATOMS: atom_id res chain seq x y z
N MET A 1 22.83 13.87 33.18
CA MET A 1 22.60 13.49 31.78
C MET A 1 22.77 11.97 31.67
N GLY A 2 21.83 11.25 31.06
CA GLY A 2 22.02 9.83 30.71
C GLY A 2 21.10 8.85 31.43
N LEU A 3 20.00 8.48 30.76
CA LEU A 3 19.42 7.13 30.63
C LEU A 3 18.21 7.19 29.66
N PHE A 4 17.47 8.31 29.69
CA PHE A 4 16.35 8.58 28.78
C PHE A 4 16.77 8.79 27.31
N ASP A 5 17.97 9.32 27.07
CA ASP A 5 18.51 9.52 25.71
C ASP A 5 18.83 8.20 24.99
N ILE A 6 19.22 7.17 25.75
CA ILE A 6 19.60 5.85 25.21
C ILE A 6 18.36 5.04 24.81
N VAL A 7 17.27 5.13 25.59
CA VAL A 7 15.99 4.46 25.28
C VAL A 7 15.25 5.17 24.13
N ALA A 8 15.28 6.50 24.08
CA ALA A 8 14.74 7.26 22.96
C ALA A 8 15.54 7.01 21.66
N GLY A 9 16.86 6.84 21.76
CA GLY A 9 17.73 6.48 20.63
C GLY A 9 17.49 5.06 20.12
N LEU A 10 17.35 4.08 21.00
CA LEU A 10 17.06 2.68 20.63
C LEU A 10 15.63 2.47 20.13
N GLY A 11 14.63 3.15 20.70
CA GLY A 11 13.25 3.11 20.23
C GLY A 11 13.07 3.78 18.85
N LYS A 12 13.78 4.88 18.58
CA LYS A 12 13.79 5.51 17.25
C LYS A 12 14.57 4.69 16.23
N ALA A 13 15.69 4.07 16.60
CA ALA A 13 16.46 3.22 15.69
C ALA A 13 15.72 1.91 15.35
N ALA A 14 15.14 1.24 16.34
CA ALA A 14 14.35 0.03 16.13
C ALA A 14 13.01 0.34 15.42
N GLY A 15 12.34 1.44 15.77
CA GLY A 15 11.11 1.88 15.09
C GLY A 15 11.36 2.30 13.63
N LYS A 16 12.49 2.96 13.36
CA LYS A 16 12.90 3.29 11.99
C LYS A 16 13.28 2.05 11.20
N ALA A 17 14.04 1.10 11.78
CA ALA A 17 14.40 -0.15 11.11
C ALA A 17 13.19 -1.05 10.83
N LEU A 18 12.22 -1.14 11.75
CA LEU A 18 10.96 -1.86 11.54
C LEU A 18 10.07 -1.15 10.52
N GLY A 19 10.05 0.19 10.53
CA GLY A 19 9.38 1.01 9.52
C GLY A 19 9.97 0.79 8.12
N ASP A 20 11.30 0.79 8.01
CA ASP A 20 12.04 0.51 6.77
C ASP A 20 11.71 -0.88 6.22
N ALA A 21 11.72 -1.91 7.06
CA ALA A 21 11.42 -3.28 6.65
C ALA A 21 9.95 -3.44 6.18
N ALA A 22 9.00 -2.85 6.89
CA ALA A 22 7.58 -2.89 6.51
C ALA A 22 7.30 -2.10 5.22
N THR A 23 8.01 -0.99 5.02
CA THR A 23 7.91 -0.15 3.82
C THR A 23 8.55 -0.87 2.62
N LYS A 24 9.72 -1.48 2.81
CA LYS A 24 10.38 -2.31 1.79
C LYS A 24 9.51 -3.49 1.34
N GLN A 25 8.92 -4.24 2.29
CA GLN A 25 8.00 -5.33 1.95
C GLN A 25 6.78 -4.82 1.17
N THR A 26 6.30 -3.62 1.49
CA THR A 26 5.19 -2.98 0.76
C THR A 26 5.59 -2.63 -0.67
N PHE A 27 6.80 -2.11 -0.89
CA PHE A 27 7.31 -1.83 -2.23
C PHE A 27 7.59 -3.10 -3.04
N GLU A 28 8.13 -4.15 -2.42
CA GLU A 28 8.30 -5.45 -3.09
C GLU A 28 6.96 -6.06 -3.51
N ALA A 29 5.94 -5.98 -2.63
CA ALA A 29 4.60 -6.40 -2.96
C ALA A 29 3.99 -5.53 -4.07
N TRP A 30 4.19 -4.21 -4.03
CA TRP A 30 3.76 -3.28 -5.07
C TRP A 30 4.37 -3.61 -6.43
N GLU A 31 5.69 -3.83 -6.49
CA GLU A 31 6.39 -4.18 -7.72
C GLU A 31 5.86 -5.50 -8.31
N LYS A 32 5.58 -6.50 -7.46
CA LYS A 32 4.99 -7.78 -7.91
C LYS A 32 3.57 -7.60 -8.44
N VAL A 33 2.74 -6.86 -7.71
CA VAL A 33 1.33 -6.66 -8.06
C VAL A 33 1.22 -5.77 -9.31
N ARG A 34 1.92 -4.62 -9.38
CA ARG A 34 1.84 -3.71 -10.54
C ARG A 34 2.26 -4.36 -11.86
N ASN A 35 3.22 -5.29 -11.80
CA ASN A 35 3.73 -6.00 -12.97
C ASN A 35 2.85 -7.20 -13.37
N ALA A 36 1.87 -7.58 -12.54
CA ALA A 36 0.93 -8.63 -12.86
C ALA A 36 -0.01 -8.22 -14.01
N PRO A 37 -0.53 -9.18 -14.79
CA PRO A 37 -1.53 -8.92 -15.82
C PRO A 37 -2.86 -8.48 -15.19
N PRO A 38 -3.69 -7.68 -15.90
CA PRO A 38 -4.97 -7.17 -15.41
C PRO A 38 -5.90 -8.24 -14.83
N THR A 39 -5.97 -9.40 -15.49
CA THR A 39 -6.79 -10.54 -15.03
C THR A 39 -6.34 -11.07 -13.68
N ARG A 40 -5.02 -11.14 -13.42
CA ARG A 40 -4.47 -11.53 -12.12
C ARG A 40 -4.66 -10.46 -11.05
N LEU A 41 -4.73 -9.19 -11.41
CA LEU A 41 -5.02 -8.13 -10.44
C LEU A 41 -6.43 -8.29 -9.87
N LYS A 42 -7.40 -8.60 -10.74
CA LYS A 42 -8.79 -8.82 -10.35
C LYS A 42 -8.93 -10.06 -9.47
N ASP A 43 -8.37 -11.17 -9.93
CA ASP A 43 -8.31 -12.41 -9.14
C ASP A 43 -7.64 -12.20 -7.77
N PHE A 44 -6.54 -11.43 -7.73
CA PHE A 44 -5.87 -11.09 -6.49
C PHE A 44 -6.74 -10.22 -5.57
N TYR A 45 -7.52 -9.29 -6.11
CA TYR A 45 -8.49 -8.52 -5.31
C TYR A 45 -9.57 -9.45 -4.74
N ASP A 46 -10.22 -10.24 -5.59
CA ASP A 46 -11.33 -11.12 -5.22
C ASP A 46 -10.91 -12.17 -4.19
N HIS A 47 -9.74 -12.79 -4.37
CA HIS A 47 -9.19 -13.76 -3.42
C HIS A 47 -8.99 -13.14 -2.03
N ASN A 48 -8.57 -11.88 -1.96
CA ASN A 48 -8.36 -11.16 -0.71
C ASN A 48 -9.63 -10.43 -0.21
N ASN A 49 -10.78 -10.62 -0.88
CA ASN A 49 -12.10 -10.10 -0.52
C ASN A 49 -13.06 -11.21 -0.04
N THR A 50 -12.54 -12.36 0.35
CA THR A 50 -13.31 -13.48 0.90
C THR A 50 -13.31 -13.47 2.43
N GLN A 51 -14.25 -14.16 3.07
CA GLN A 51 -14.27 -14.27 4.54
C GLN A 51 -13.00 -14.94 5.09
N GLU A 52 -12.43 -15.89 4.34
CA GLU A 52 -11.26 -16.67 4.76
C GLU A 52 -9.92 -15.96 4.55
N SER A 53 -9.84 -15.03 3.59
CA SER A 53 -8.60 -14.33 3.23
C SER A 53 -8.74 -12.82 3.14
N ASN A 54 -9.64 -12.24 3.94
CA ASN A 54 -9.90 -10.80 3.95
C ASN A 54 -8.64 -10.00 4.34
N ASN A 55 -8.04 -9.31 3.35
CA ASN A 55 -6.87 -8.48 3.59
C ASN A 55 -6.99 -7.14 2.87
N ALA A 56 -7.37 -6.10 3.62
CA ALA A 56 -7.54 -4.75 3.12
C ALA A 56 -6.28 -4.16 2.48
N LYS A 57 -5.07 -4.49 2.99
CA LYS A 57 -3.81 -3.99 2.43
C LYS A 57 -3.52 -4.60 1.05
N LYS A 58 -3.76 -5.90 0.88
CA LYS A 58 -3.61 -6.57 -0.41
C LYS A 58 -4.64 -6.10 -1.42
N ARG A 59 -5.91 -5.94 -1.00
CA ARG A 59 -6.97 -5.34 -1.83
C ARG A 59 -6.62 -3.93 -2.27
N ALA A 60 -6.14 -3.08 -1.35
CA ALA A 60 -5.64 -1.75 -1.66
C ALA A 60 -4.53 -1.76 -2.73
N LEU A 61 -3.52 -2.64 -2.59
CA LEU A 61 -2.46 -2.77 -3.59
C LEU A 61 -2.98 -3.24 -4.95
N ALA A 62 -3.96 -4.15 -4.96
CA ALA A 62 -4.62 -4.61 -6.17
C ALA A 62 -5.32 -3.46 -6.89
N LEU A 63 -6.14 -2.69 -6.16
CA LEU A 63 -6.86 -1.53 -6.68
C LEU A 63 -5.88 -0.49 -7.22
N ALA A 64 -4.84 -0.15 -6.47
CA ALA A 64 -3.80 0.78 -6.90
C ALA A 64 -3.15 0.32 -8.23
N ALA A 65 -2.85 -0.96 -8.39
CA ALA A 65 -2.25 -1.49 -9.61
C ALA A 65 -3.25 -1.51 -10.79
N MET A 66 -4.53 -1.76 -10.53
CA MET A 66 -5.57 -1.66 -11.56
C MET A 66 -5.69 -0.22 -12.06
N ALA A 67 -5.70 0.75 -11.15
CA ALA A 67 -5.76 2.17 -11.49
C ALA A 67 -4.50 2.65 -12.22
N SER A 68 -3.32 2.15 -11.86
CA SER A 68 -2.07 2.45 -12.58
C SER A 68 -2.12 1.98 -14.04
N LYS A 69 -2.90 0.93 -14.32
CA LYS A 69 -3.16 0.40 -15.68
C LYS A 69 -4.39 1.03 -16.35
N GLY A 70 -5.05 2.00 -15.72
CA GLY A 70 -6.22 2.68 -16.28
C GLY A 70 -7.50 1.86 -16.23
N MET A 71 -7.57 0.81 -15.42
CA MET A 71 -8.78 0.00 -15.27
C MET A 71 -9.83 0.78 -14.49
N TRP A 72 -10.92 1.17 -15.16
CA TRP A 72 -11.98 2.00 -14.58
C TRP A 72 -12.70 1.32 -13.41
N GLU A 73 -12.76 -0.01 -13.42
CA GLU A 73 -13.40 -0.85 -12.38
C GLU A 73 -12.76 -0.66 -10.99
N ALA A 74 -11.50 -0.23 -10.93
CA ALA A 74 -10.81 0.00 -9.66
C ALA A 74 -11.52 1.05 -8.79
N GLY A 75 -12.12 2.06 -9.41
CA GLY A 75 -12.87 3.10 -8.69
C GLY A 75 -14.23 2.61 -8.18
N ASP A 76 -14.90 1.77 -8.97
CA ASP A 76 -16.18 1.16 -8.56
C ASP A 76 -15.99 0.21 -7.39
N LEU A 77 -15.00 -0.67 -7.48
CA LEU A 77 -14.61 -1.59 -6.40
C LEU A 77 -14.18 -0.83 -5.15
N LEU A 78 -13.41 0.26 -5.30
CA LEU A 78 -12.99 1.08 -4.17
C LEU A 78 -14.17 1.75 -3.45
N SER A 79 -15.20 2.17 -4.20
CA SER A 79 -16.39 2.82 -3.63
C SER A 79 -17.19 1.87 -2.74
N GLN A 80 -17.10 0.56 -3.00
CA GLN A 80 -17.75 -0.48 -2.22
C GLN A 80 -16.86 -1.02 -1.08
N ASP A 81 -15.56 -0.71 -1.09
CA ASP A 81 -14.58 -1.24 -0.14
C ASP A 81 -13.92 -0.14 0.71
N GLU A 82 -14.63 0.29 1.75
CA GLU A 82 -14.14 1.30 2.69
C GLU A 82 -12.84 0.87 3.39
N SER A 83 -12.68 -0.43 3.65
CA SER A 83 -11.50 -0.95 4.33
C SER A 83 -10.25 -0.86 3.45
N ALA A 84 -10.37 -1.17 2.16
CA ALA A 84 -9.30 -0.93 1.19
C ALA A 84 -9.03 0.57 1.01
N ARG A 85 -10.06 1.43 1.04
CA ARG A 85 -9.89 2.89 0.99
C ARG A 85 -9.07 3.42 2.16
N ARG A 86 -9.39 3.01 3.39
CA ARG A 86 -8.61 3.37 4.58
C ARG A 86 -7.16 2.85 4.47
N ALA A 87 -6.97 1.64 3.96
CA ALA A 87 -5.64 1.08 3.74
C ALA A 87 -4.85 1.85 2.66
N LEU A 88 -5.49 2.32 1.59
CA LEU A 88 -4.88 3.17 0.56
C LEU A 88 -4.43 4.51 1.14
N THR A 89 -5.26 5.17 1.95
CA THR A 89 -4.88 6.43 2.61
C THR A 89 -3.66 6.23 3.50
N LYS A 90 -3.67 5.17 4.34
CA LYS A 90 -2.54 4.86 5.21
C LYS A 90 -1.27 4.52 4.41
N LEU A 91 -1.42 3.80 3.30
CA LEU A 91 -0.31 3.50 2.39
C LEU A 91 0.27 4.78 1.82
N ARG A 92 -0.58 5.70 1.32
CA ARG A 92 -0.18 7.01 0.79
C ARG A 92 0.64 7.81 1.81
N GLU A 93 0.17 7.89 3.06
CA GLU A 93 0.89 8.55 4.15
C GLU A 93 2.25 7.91 4.39
N THR A 94 2.30 6.58 4.45
CA THR A 94 3.53 5.81 4.67
C THR A 94 4.56 6.07 3.56
N VAL A 95 4.12 6.13 2.30
CA VAL A 95 5.02 6.33 1.15
C VAL A 95 5.31 7.80 0.83
N SER A 96 4.65 8.75 1.53
CA SER A 96 4.83 10.19 1.32
C SER A 96 6.22 10.69 1.70
N LEU A 97 6.92 9.98 2.58
CA LEU A 97 8.27 10.31 3.03
C LEU A 97 9.36 9.63 2.19
N GLU A 98 8.97 8.70 1.32
CA GLU A 98 9.88 7.83 0.56
C GLU A 98 10.12 8.37 -0.84
N SER A 99 11.37 8.70 -1.19
CA SER A 99 11.71 9.33 -2.48
C SER A 99 12.00 8.35 -3.63
N SER A 100 11.71 7.06 -3.45
CA SER A 100 12.00 6.03 -4.46
C SER A 100 11.03 6.09 -5.66
N THR A 101 11.47 5.59 -6.82
CA THR A 101 10.61 5.48 -8.02
C THR A 101 9.36 4.64 -7.77
N SER A 102 9.51 3.52 -7.06
CA SER A 102 8.38 2.66 -6.69
C SER A 102 7.39 3.38 -5.75
N ALA A 103 7.88 4.21 -4.83
CA ALA A 103 7.03 5.06 -3.99
C ALA A 103 6.29 6.12 -4.79
N ASN A 104 6.97 6.80 -5.73
CA ASN A 104 6.34 7.79 -6.61
C ASN A 104 5.22 7.15 -7.44
N THR A 105 5.50 6.03 -8.12
CA THR A 105 4.48 5.34 -8.94
C THR A 105 3.29 4.83 -8.13
N LEU A 106 3.54 4.34 -6.91
CA LEU A 106 2.48 3.95 -5.99
C LEU A 106 1.66 5.16 -5.56
N ARG A 107 2.29 6.28 -5.19
CA ARG A 107 1.61 7.53 -4.84
C ARG A 107 0.70 8.02 -5.96
N GLU A 108 1.23 8.15 -7.17
CA GLU A 108 0.45 8.58 -8.34
C GLU A 108 -0.75 7.65 -8.60
N SER A 109 -0.56 6.34 -8.42
CA SER A 109 -1.63 5.36 -8.60
C SER A 109 -2.72 5.49 -7.55
N ILE A 110 -2.35 5.74 -6.29
CA ILE A 110 -3.29 5.98 -5.19
C ILE A 110 -4.00 7.33 -5.37
N ASP A 111 -3.27 8.39 -5.71
CA ASP A 111 -3.85 9.72 -5.93
C ASP A 111 -4.88 9.68 -7.07
N ARG A 112 -4.61 8.96 -8.17
CA ARG A 112 -5.58 8.74 -9.25
C ARG A 112 -6.86 8.05 -8.80
N LEU A 113 -6.79 7.17 -7.80
CA LEU A 113 -7.94 6.48 -7.21
C LEU A 113 -8.73 7.34 -6.25
N LEU A 114 -8.04 8.15 -5.44
CA LEU A 114 -8.65 8.92 -4.37
C LEU A 114 -9.16 10.30 -4.81
N GLN A 115 -8.64 10.83 -5.93
CA GLN A 115 -9.06 12.12 -6.52
C GLN A 115 -10.19 11.97 -7.56
N ARG A 116 -10.72 10.76 -7.74
CA ARG A 116 -11.86 10.47 -8.61
C ARG A 116 -13.17 10.63 -7.84
#